data_AF-A0A0D5ZEI1-F1
#
_entry.id   AF-A0A0D5ZEI1-F1
#
_cell.length_a   1.000
_cell.length_b   1.000
_cell.length_c   1.000
_cell.angle_alpha   90.00
_cell.angle_beta   90.00
_cell.angle_gamma   90.00
#
_symmetry.space_group_name_H-M   'P 1'
#
loop_
_entity.id
_entity.type
_entity.pdbx_description
1 polymer ?
#
loop_
_entity_poly.entity_id
_entity_poly.type
_entity_poly.pdbx_seq_one_letter_code
_entity_poly.pdbx_strand_id
1 'polypeptide(L)'
;MSDFIFADLPEISRSINKSSSSNEISVYLTNGTYPYSVTAIPNYSSTKTSGYITVNGSSLTDSINFSRAGAIPFSSLLKEEALSLTFTAALVFLTVMITRKRQRR
;
A
#
# COMPACT_ATOMS: atom_id res chain seq x y z
N MET A 1 3.59 5.21 -36.57
CA MET A 1 2.97 4.31 -35.58
C MET A 1 1.65 4.95 -35.19
N SER A 2 0.55 4.24 -35.38
CA SER A 2 -0.81 4.77 -35.48
C SER A 2 -1.33 5.43 -34.19
N ASP A 3 -1.66 6.72 -34.28
CA ASP A 3 -2.39 7.47 -33.26
C ASP A 3 -3.81 6.92 -33.11
N PHE A 4 -4.15 6.42 -31.93
CA PHE A 4 -5.53 6.07 -31.57
C PHE A 4 -6.25 7.33 -31.09
N ILE A 5 -6.93 8.00 -32.02
CA ILE A 5 -7.90 9.06 -31.71
C ILE A 5 -9.15 8.39 -31.10
N PHE A 6 -9.41 8.65 -29.82
CA PHE A 6 -10.70 8.35 -29.22
C PHE A 6 -11.67 9.48 -29.60
N ALA A 7 -12.45 9.25 -30.66
CA ALA A 7 -13.61 10.07 -30.96
C ALA A 7 -14.66 9.95 -29.84
N ASP A 8 -15.25 11.09 -29.53
CA ASP A 8 -16.18 11.37 -28.44
C ASP A 8 -17.42 10.44 -28.45
N LEU A 9 -17.76 9.87 -27.30
CA LEU A 9 -19.02 9.15 -27.05
C LEU A 9 -19.50 9.57 -25.65
N PRO A 10 -20.74 10.09 -25.50
CA PRO A 10 -21.22 10.62 -24.24
C PRO A 10 -21.55 9.49 -23.26
N GLU A 11 -21.19 9.70 -22.00
CA GLU A 11 -21.58 8.94 -20.79
C GLU A 11 -21.52 7.40 -20.86
N ILE A 12 -20.32 6.82 -20.71
CA ILE A 12 -20.12 5.69 -19.77
C ILE A 12 -18.75 5.90 -19.16
N SER A 13 -18.66 5.73 -17.84
CA SER A 13 -17.45 5.64 -17.00
C SER A 13 -16.38 4.71 -17.61
N ARG A 14 -15.67 5.18 -18.63
CA ARG A 14 -14.58 4.44 -19.25
C ARG A 14 -13.45 4.37 -18.22
N SER A 15 -13.32 3.20 -17.58
CA SER A 15 -12.11 2.86 -16.87
C SER A 15 -10.98 2.76 -17.91
N ILE A 16 -10.09 3.76 -17.91
CA ILE A 16 -8.94 3.81 -18.81
C ILE A 16 -7.77 3.12 -18.09
N ASN A 17 -7.47 1.89 -18.49
CA ASN A 17 -6.30 1.17 -18.01
C ASN A 17 -5.10 1.47 -18.92
N LYS A 18 -3.99 1.95 -18.33
CA LYS A 18 -2.73 2.21 -19.03
C LYS A 18 -1.58 1.54 -18.29
N SER A 19 -0.67 0.94 -19.04
CA SER A 19 0.59 0.40 -18.53
C SER A 19 1.74 0.92 -19.40
N SER A 20 2.90 1.10 -18.79
CA SER A 20 4.12 1.54 -19.46
C SER A 20 5.31 0.82 -18.81
N SER A 21 6.36 0.59 -19.58
CA SER A 21 7.67 0.15 -19.07
C SER A 21 8.60 1.32 -18.76
N SER A 22 8.17 2.55 -19.09
CA SER A 22 8.85 3.80 -18.78
C SER A 22 8.42 4.34 -17.41
N ASN A 23 9.06 5.42 -16.96
CA ASN A 23 8.76 6.14 -15.73
C ASN A 23 7.49 7.00 -15.81
N GLU A 24 6.91 7.16 -17.00
CA GLU A 24 5.79 8.06 -17.24
C GLU A 24 4.64 7.38 -18.01
N ILE A 25 3.42 7.77 -17.65
CA ILE A 25 2.17 7.43 -18.33
C ILE A 25 1.41 8.73 -18.57
N SER A 26 1.12 9.04 -19.84
CA SER A 26 0.36 10.23 -20.23
C SER A 26 -1.07 9.84 -20.65
N VAL A 27 -2.05 10.62 -20.20
CA VAL A 27 -3.47 10.46 -20.56
C VAL A 27 -4.06 11.82 -20.86
N TYR A 28 -4.84 11.92 -21.94
CA TYR A 28 -5.58 13.13 -22.29
C TYR A 28 -7.01 13.01 -21.77
N LEU A 29 -7.39 13.89 -20.85
CA LEU A 29 -8.71 13.94 -20.22
C LEU A 29 -9.27 15.35 -20.35
N THR A 30 -10.59 15.47 -20.43
CA THR A 30 -11.28 16.75 -20.33
C THR A 30 -11.28 17.27 -18.89
N ASN A 31 -11.77 18.49 -18.68
CA ASN A 31 -11.85 19.04 -17.33
C ASN A 31 -12.85 18.25 -16.49
N GLY A 32 -12.43 17.83 -15.29
CA GLY A 32 -13.22 16.99 -14.42
C GLY A 32 -12.40 16.33 -13.32
N THR A 33 -13.08 15.68 -12.39
CA THR A 33 -12.45 14.91 -11.30
C THR A 33 -12.58 13.43 -11.61
N TYR A 34 -11.43 12.76 -11.76
CA TYR A 34 -11.35 11.35 -12.13
C TYR A 34 -10.76 10.53 -10.98
N PRO A 35 -11.46 9.49 -10.51
CA PRO A 35 -10.86 8.52 -9.61
C PRO A 35 -9.80 7.70 -10.36
N TYR A 36 -8.68 7.42 -9.70
CA TYR A 36 -7.65 6.53 -10.22
C TYR A 36 -7.32 5.44 -9.21
N SER A 37 -6.86 4.31 -9.73
CA SER A 37 -6.26 3.23 -8.95
C SER A 37 -4.99 2.76 -9.64
N VAL A 38 -4.00 2.38 -8.84
CA VAL A 38 -2.69 1.90 -9.29
C VAL A 38 -2.59 0.45 -8.88
N THR A 39 -2.39 -0.42 -9.86
CA THR A 39 -2.22 -1.85 -9.61
C THR A 39 -0.94 -2.09 -8.81
N ALA A 40 -1.06 -2.91 -7.75
CA ALA A 40 0.10 -3.30 -6.96
C ALA A 40 1.09 -4.10 -7.81
N ILE A 41 2.35 -3.71 -7.78
CA ILE A 41 3.44 -4.39 -8.48
C ILE A 41 4.10 -5.35 -7.49
N PRO A 42 4.27 -6.65 -7.82
CA PRO A 42 4.94 -7.59 -6.94
C PRO A 42 6.33 -7.09 -6.51
N ASN A 43 6.63 -7.19 -5.21
CA ASN A 43 7.88 -6.72 -4.59
C ASN A 43 8.09 -5.19 -4.61
N TYR A 44 7.06 -4.40 -4.89
CA TYR A 44 7.07 -2.95 -4.73
C TYR A 44 5.90 -2.51 -3.86
N SER A 45 6.15 -1.49 -3.04
CA SER A 45 5.15 -0.77 -2.25
C SER A 45 5.08 0.68 -2.73
N SER A 46 3.87 1.22 -2.80
CA SER A 46 3.62 2.64 -3.05
C SER A 46 2.74 3.19 -1.94
N THR A 47 2.95 4.45 -1.56
CA THR A 47 2.08 5.17 -0.61
C THR A 47 0.80 5.66 -1.28
N LYS A 48 0.78 5.80 -2.60
CA LYS A 48 -0.38 6.20 -3.40
C LYS A 48 -0.81 5.05 -4.31
N THR A 49 -1.87 4.34 -3.93
CA THR A 49 -2.47 3.25 -4.72
C THR A 49 -3.85 3.59 -5.27
N SER A 50 -4.45 4.68 -4.79
CA SER A 50 -5.72 5.22 -5.30
C SER A 50 -5.88 6.68 -4.92
N GLY A 51 -6.69 7.41 -5.65
CA GLY A 51 -7.00 8.81 -5.35
C GLY A 51 -7.91 9.44 -6.39
N TYR A 52 -7.95 10.77 -6.39
CA TYR A 52 -8.67 11.57 -7.37
C TYR A 52 -7.71 12.56 -8.03
N ILE A 53 -7.85 12.72 -9.34
CA ILE A 53 -7.13 13.74 -10.12
C ILE A 53 -8.18 14.70 -10.67
N THR A 54 -8.02 16.00 -10.37
CA THR A 54 -8.91 17.06 -10.87
C THR A 54 -8.22 17.83 -11.98
N VAL A 55 -8.67 17.66 -13.22
CA VAL A 55 -8.16 18.35 -14.41
C VAL A 55 -8.89 19.67 -14.59
N ASN A 56 -8.16 20.79 -14.54
CA ASN A 56 -8.69 22.16 -14.65
C ASN A 56 -8.08 22.92 -15.84
N GLY A 57 -8.07 22.31 -17.03
CA GLY A 57 -7.65 22.96 -18.28
C GLY A 57 -6.14 23.14 -18.44
N SER A 58 -5.34 22.57 -17.55
CA SER A 58 -3.87 22.59 -17.61
C SER A 58 -3.32 21.18 -17.41
N SER A 59 -2.12 20.93 -17.93
CA SER A 59 -1.39 19.67 -17.71
C SER A 59 -1.08 19.49 -16.23
N LEU A 60 -1.42 18.32 -15.68
CA LEU A 60 -1.11 17.96 -14.31
C LEU A 60 -0.23 16.71 -14.28
N THR A 61 0.75 16.72 -13.41
CA THR A 61 1.67 15.60 -13.18
C THR A 61 1.58 15.21 -11.71
N ASP A 62 0.99 14.06 -11.42
CA ASP A 62 1.03 13.47 -10.07
C ASP A 62 2.15 12.42 -10.02
N SER A 63 3.09 12.59 -9.11
CA SER A 63 4.23 11.68 -8.94
C SER A 63 3.88 10.56 -7.95
N ILE A 64 4.06 9.31 -8.37
CA ILE A 64 3.84 8.13 -7.55
C ILE A 64 5.20 7.45 -7.30
N ASN A 65 5.62 7.44 -6.04
CA ASN A 65 6.89 6.85 -5.64
C ASN A 65 6.70 5.39 -5.28
N PHE A 66 7.40 4.51 -6.00
CA PHE A 66 7.49 3.09 -5.68
C PHE A 66 8.79 2.82 -4.94
N SER A 67 8.69 2.24 -3.76
CA SER A 67 9.82 1.65 -3.05
C SER A 67 9.79 0.14 -3.25
N ARG A 68 10.96 -0.49 -3.45
CA ARG A 68 11.04 -1.94 -3.43
C ARG A 68 10.62 -2.40 -2.04
N ALA A 69 9.59 -3.23 -1.95
CA ALA A 69 9.23 -3.88 -0.71
C ALA A 69 10.44 -4.74 -0.33
N GLY A 70 11.19 -4.32 0.69
CA GLY A 70 12.35 -5.05 1.15
C GLY A 70 11.93 -6.47 1.53
N ALA A 71 12.82 -7.44 1.31
CA ALA A 71 12.65 -8.73 1.96
C ALA A 71 12.53 -8.48 3.46
N ILE A 72 11.42 -8.86 4.07
CA ILE A 72 11.25 -8.75 5.52
C ILE A 72 12.34 -9.64 6.11
N PRO A 73 13.36 -9.09 6.80
CA PRO A 73 14.48 -9.91 7.24
C PRO A 73 13.95 -10.92 8.28
N PHE A 74 14.39 -12.18 8.23
CA PHE A 74 13.94 -13.21 9.19
C PHE A 74 14.10 -12.75 10.65
N SER A 75 15.10 -11.90 10.93
CA SER A 75 15.31 -11.26 12.24
C SER A 75 14.16 -10.40 12.74
N SER A 76 13.32 -9.80 11.88
CA SER A 76 12.14 -9.07 12.34
C SER A 76 10.97 -10.00 12.67
N LEU A 77 10.89 -11.17 12.02
CA LEU A 77 9.91 -12.21 12.38
C LEU A 77 10.22 -12.82 13.75
N LEU A 78 11.50 -12.99 14.07
CA LEU A 78 11.93 -13.53 15.36
C LEU A 78 11.73 -12.56 16.55
N LYS A 79 11.62 -11.25 16.31
CA LYS A 79 11.51 -10.25 17.39
C LYS A 79 10.13 -10.23 18.05
N GLU A 80 9.06 -10.39 17.28
CA GLU A 80 7.68 -10.35 17.79
C GLU A 80 7.34 -11.60 18.63
N GLU A 81 7.81 -12.77 18.20
CA GLU A 81 7.64 -14.03 18.94
C GLU A 81 8.43 -14.05 20.26
N ALA A 82 9.62 -13.43 20.28
CA ALA A 82 10.42 -13.32 21.50
C ALA A 82 9.76 -12.40 22.54
N LEU A 83 9.03 -11.36 22.11
CA LEU A 83 8.31 -10.46 23.01
C LEU A 83 7.09 -11.16 23.64
N SER A 84 6.37 -11.97 22.87
CA SER A 84 5.25 -12.80 23.36
C SER A 84 5.71 -13.85 24.39
N LEU A 85 6.79 -14.58 24.08
CA LEU A 85 7.30 -15.62 24.96
C LEU A 85 7.82 -15.06 26.29
N THR A 86 8.54 -13.93 26.26
CA THR A 86 9.08 -13.29 27.47
C THR A 86 7.97 -12.73 28.36
N PHE A 87 6.95 -12.10 27.78
CA PHE A 87 5.78 -11.64 28.52
C PHE A 87 5.02 -12.80 29.18
N THR A 88 4.81 -13.88 28.43
CA THR A 88 4.14 -15.10 28.93
C THR A 88 4.94 -15.76 30.07
N ALA A 89 6.26 -15.91 29.91
CA ALA A 89 7.12 -16.48 30.94
C ALA A 89 7.14 -15.63 32.22
N ALA A 90 7.17 -14.30 32.10
CA ALA A 90 7.09 -13.39 33.25
C ALA A 90 5.76 -13.50 34.01
N LEU A 91 4.63 -13.58 33.30
CA LEU A 91 3.31 -13.79 33.90
C LEU A 91 3.20 -15.15 34.59
N VAL A 92 3.72 -16.22 33.97
CA VAL A 92 3.76 -17.55 34.59
C VAL A 92 4.62 -17.54 35.85
N PHE A 93 5.79 -16.90 35.81
CA PHE A 93 6.63 -16.78 37.00
C PHE A 93 5.94 -15.99 38.11
N LEU A 94 5.28 -14.87 37.78
CA LEU A 94 4.53 -14.05 38.74
C LEU A 94 3.37 -14.83 39.37
N THR A 95 2.56 -15.52 38.56
CA THR A 95 1.45 -16.34 39.06
C THR A 95 1.93 -17.51 39.92
N VAL A 96 3.03 -18.17 39.54
CA VAL A 96 3.68 -19.20 40.36
C VAL A 96 4.22 -18.63 41.67
N MET A 97 4.82 -17.43 41.65
CA MET A 97 5.26 -16.76 42.88
C MET A 97 4.09 -16.41 43.79
N ILE A 98 2.98 -15.88 43.25
CA ILE A 98 1.79 -15.51 44.02
C ILE A 98 1.16 -16.76 44.65
N THR A 99 1.03 -17.85 43.90
CA THR A 99 0.46 -19.12 44.39
C THR A 99 1.38 -19.80 45.41
N ARG A 100 2.70 -19.84 45.17
CA ARG A 100 3.69 -20.38 46.13
C ARG A 100 3.79 -19.56 47.41
N LYS A 101 3.64 -18.23 47.35
CA LYS A 101 3.62 -17.36 48.53
C LYS A 101 2.37 -17.58 49.39
N ARG A 102 1.25 -17.93 48.76
CA ARG A 102 -0.02 -18.25 49.47
C ARG A 102 0.01 -19.61 50.19
N GLN A 103 0.76 -20.59 49.68
CA GLN A 103 0.91 -21.91 50.34
C GLN A 103 1.92 -21.92 51.50
N ARG A 104 2.69 -20.84 51.69
CA ARG A 104 3.65 -20.68 52.78
C ARG A 104 3.13 -19.80 53.93
N ARG A 105 1.87 -19.41 53.89
CA ARG A 105 1.13 -18.81 55.02
C ARG A 105 0.13 -19.83 55.53
#